data_AF-A0A7W1NA91-F1
#
_entry.id   AF-A0A7W1NA91-F1
#
_cell.length_a   1.000
_cell.length_b   1.000
_cell.length_c   1.000
_cell.angle_alpha   90.00
_cell.angle_beta   90.00
_cell.angle_gamma   90.00
#
_symmetry.space_group_name_H-M   'P 1'
#
loop_
_entity.id
_entity.type
_entity.pdbx_description
1 polymer ?
#
loop_
_entity_poly.entity_id
_entity_poly.type
_entity_poly.pdbx_seq_one_letter_code
_entity_poly.pdbx_strand_id
1 'polypeptide(L)'
;DDDGFATRLERWFQSRLHERVGVDEMARAMGMGRSALCAACQRHLGLSPARAFMRFKLDRAHELLTRTDMSVNEVADHLGFENQFHFSRAFKRRWSVPPSHVGRG
;
A
#
# COMPACT_ATOMS: atom_id res chain seq x y z
N ASP A 1 -22.01 -6.40 9.29
CA ASP A 1 -20.66 -6.68 9.83
C ASP A 1 -19.63 -5.78 9.21
N ASP A 2 -19.14 -4.84 10.02
CA ASP A 2 -18.17 -3.84 9.60
C ASP A 2 -16.74 -4.40 9.47
N ASP A 3 -16.38 -5.41 10.28
CA ASP A 3 -15.11 -6.14 10.17
C ASP A 3 -14.95 -6.91 8.84
N GLY A 4 -16.06 -7.31 8.23
CA GLY A 4 -16.05 -8.03 6.95
C GLY A 4 -15.58 -7.18 5.77
N PHE A 5 -15.82 -5.87 5.81
CA PHE A 5 -15.32 -4.97 4.76
C PHE A 5 -13.80 -4.82 4.85
N ALA A 6 -13.28 -4.46 6.02
CA ALA A 6 -11.85 -4.25 6.23
C ALA A 6 -11.05 -5.49 5.83
N THR A 7 -11.45 -6.66 6.35
CA THR A 7 -10.79 -7.94 6.06
C THR A 7 -10.75 -8.26 4.56
N ARG A 8 -11.86 -8.04 3.83
CA ARG A 8 -11.91 -8.28 2.38
C ARG A 8 -11.04 -7.29 1.62
N LEU A 9 -11.05 -6.02 2.01
CA LEU A 9 -10.24 -4.98 1.37
C LEU A 9 -8.75 -5.23 1.59
N GLU A 10 -8.34 -5.59 2.79
CA GLU A 10 -6.95 -5.93 3.13
C GLU A 10 -6.46 -7.13 2.33
N ARG A 11 -7.25 -8.21 2.26
CA ARG A 11 -6.93 -9.38 1.42
C ARG A 11 -6.77 -8.98 -0.05
N TRP A 12 -7.66 -8.14 -0.55
CA TRP A 12 -7.60 -7.67 -1.91
C TRP A 12 -6.33 -6.83 -2.16
N PHE A 13 -5.98 -5.91 -1.26
CA PHE A 13 -4.74 -5.15 -1.33
C PHE A 13 -3.51 -6.06 -1.33
N GLN A 14 -3.40 -7.00 -0.40
CA GLN A 14 -2.25 -7.91 -0.28
C GLN A 14 -1.97 -8.68 -1.57
N SER A 15 -3.03 -9.11 -2.27
CA SER A 15 -2.88 -9.81 -3.56
C SER A 15 -2.34 -8.95 -4.71
N ARG A 16 -2.39 -7.61 -4.57
CA ARG A 16 -2.12 -6.64 -5.64
C ARG A 16 -1.08 -5.59 -5.28
N LEU A 17 -0.32 -5.78 -4.20
CA LEU A 17 0.70 -4.79 -3.79
C LEU A 17 1.81 -4.60 -4.83
N HIS A 18 1.95 -5.51 -5.80
CA HIS A 18 2.88 -5.38 -6.93
C HIS A 18 2.31 -4.54 -8.08
N GLU A 19 1.01 -4.24 -8.06
CA GLU A 19 0.30 -3.59 -9.16
C GLU A 19 0.06 -2.09 -8.89
N ARG A 20 -0.20 -1.34 -9.97
CA ARG A 20 -0.70 0.03 -9.92
C ARG A 20 -2.22 0.01 -10.01
N VAL A 21 -2.87 0.12 -8.86
CA VAL A 21 -4.34 0.12 -8.77
C VAL A 21 -4.89 1.52 -8.55
N GLY A 22 -5.88 1.91 -9.36
CA GLY A 22 -6.67 3.11 -9.17
C GLY A 22 -7.92 2.90 -8.28
N VAL A 23 -8.45 3.98 -7.70
CA VAL A 23 -9.64 3.92 -6.81
C VAL A 23 -10.87 3.36 -7.53
N ASP A 24 -11.03 3.63 -8.83
CA ASP A 24 -12.12 3.07 -9.65
C ASP A 24 -12.09 1.54 -9.74
N GLU A 25 -10.89 0.96 -9.81
CA GLU A 25 -10.71 -0.49 -9.85
C GLU A 25 -10.97 -1.11 -8.48
N MET A 26 -10.47 -0.49 -7.41
CA MET A 26 -10.77 -0.91 -6.03
C MET A 26 -12.28 -0.92 -5.79
N ALA A 27 -12.99 0.11 -6.28
CA ALA A 27 -14.43 0.24 -6.09
C ALA A 27 -15.18 -0.89 -6.81
N ARG A 28 -14.82 -1.15 -8.08
CA ARG A 28 -15.37 -2.28 -8.85
C ARG A 28 -15.10 -3.62 -8.16
N ALA A 29 -13.88 -3.84 -7.69
CA ALA A 29 -13.51 -5.08 -7.01
C ALA A 29 -14.29 -5.32 -5.71
N MET A 30 -14.64 -4.25 -5.00
CA MET A 30 -15.45 -4.32 -3.78
C MET A 30 -16.96 -4.32 -4.05
N GLY A 31 -17.40 -4.22 -5.32
CA GLY A 31 -18.82 -4.12 -5.68
C GLY A 31 -19.46 -2.80 -5.22
N MET A 32 -18.67 -1.72 -5.16
CA MET A 32 -19.09 -0.41 -4.64
C MET A 32 -18.90 0.69 -5.67
N GLY A 33 -19.66 1.79 -5.51
CA GLY A 33 -19.33 3.05 -6.16
C GLY A 33 -18.14 3.74 -5.48
N ARG A 34 -17.40 4.59 -6.20
CA ARG A 34 -16.24 5.33 -5.66
C ARG A 34 -16.53 6.05 -4.34
N SER A 35 -17.62 6.80 -4.26
CA SER A 35 -17.99 7.55 -3.07
C SER A 35 -18.29 6.63 -1.87
N ALA A 36 -18.94 5.49 -2.14
CA ALA A 36 -19.24 4.50 -1.10
C ALA A 36 -17.96 3.80 -0.60
N LEU A 37 -17.02 3.48 -1.49
CA LEU A 37 -15.71 2.96 -1.10
C LEU A 37 -14.94 3.99 -0.27
N CYS A 38 -14.91 5.26 -0.69
CA CYS A 38 -14.25 6.31 0.08
C CYS A 38 -14.86 6.47 1.48
N ALA A 39 -16.18 6.49 1.59
CA ALA A 39 -16.87 6.58 2.88
C ALA A 39 -16.58 5.34 3.76
N ALA A 40 -16.58 4.15 3.18
CA ALA A 40 -16.26 2.92 3.90
C ALA A 40 -14.80 2.89 4.38
N CYS A 41 -13.83 3.24 3.54
CA CYS A 41 -12.43 3.35 3.94
C CYS A 41 -12.23 4.44 5.00
N GLN A 42 -12.92 5.56 4.91
CA GLN A 42 -12.84 6.61 5.93
C GLN A 42 -13.40 6.13 7.27
N ARG A 43 -14.52 5.40 7.26
CA ARG A 43 -15.17 4.86 8.45
C ARG A 43 -14.36 3.75 9.13
N HIS A 44 -13.73 2.87 8.34
CA HIS A 44 -13.04 1.68 8.84
C HIS A 44 -11.55 1.85 9.04
N LEU A 45 -10.89 2.59 8.16
CA LEU A 45 -9.43 2.72 8.13
C LEU A 45 -8.96 4.15 8.45
N GLY A 46 -9.88 5.11 8.57
CA GLY A 46 -9.55 6.53 8.76
C GLY A 46 -8.84 7.18 7.57
N LEU A 47 -8.81 6.51 6.41
CA LEU A 47 -8.01 6.87 5.24
C LEU A 47 -8.85 6.78 3.97
N SER A 48 -8.48 7.56 2.95
CA SER A 48 -9.00 7.33 1.60
C SER A 48 -8.47 6.00 1.03
N PRO A 49 -9.16 5.37 0.05
CA PRO A 49 -8.78 4.06 -0.48
C PRO A 49 -7.35 4.05 -1.04
N ALA A 50 -6.96 5.10 -1.78
CA ALA A 50 -5.60 5.24 -2.29
C ALA A 50 -4.56 5.38 -1.18
N ARG A 51 -4.86 6.13 -0.11
CA ARG A 51 -3.94 6.29 1.04
C ARG A 51 -3.82 4.99 1.83
N ALA A 52 -4.91 4.24 1.98
CA ALA A 52 -4.90 2.92 2.57
C ALA A 52 -4.00 1.98 1.77
N PHE A 53 -4.25 1.83 0.46
CA PHE A 53 -3.43 0.96 -0.41
C PHE A 53 -1.94 1.34 -0.36
N MET A 54 -1.63 2.64 -0.43
CA MET A 54 -0.26 3.15 -0.31
C MET A 54 0.37 2.79 1.05
N ARG A 55 -0.40 2.84 2.15
CA ARG A 55 0.07 2.41 3.48
C ARG A 55 0.42 0.92 3.48
N PHE A 56 -0.46 0.06 2.96
CA PHE A 56 -0.18 -1.39 2.87
C PHE A 56 1.06 -1.68 2.00
N LYS A 57 1.26 -0.95 0.89
CA LYS A 57 2.48 -1.05 0.08
C LYS A 57 3.73 -0.70 0.89
N LEU A 58 3.72 0.38 1.67
CA LEU A 58 4.87 0.78 2.48
C LEU A 58 5.13 -0.14 3.68
N ASP A 59 4.07 -0.67 4.27
CA ASP A 59 4.19 -1.63 5.36
C ASP A 59 4.83 -2.92 4.80
N ARG A 60 4.43 -3.38 3.61
CA ARG A 60 5.08 -4.50 2.91
C ARG A 60 6.52 -4.20 2.49
N ALA A 61 6.80 -2.99 2.02
CA ALA A 61 8.16 -2.57 1.67
C ALA A 61 9.10 -2.68 2.87
N HIS A 62 8.63 -2.27 4.05
CA HIS A 62 9.41 -2.37 5.28
C HIS A 62 9.67 -3.83 5.65
N GLU A 63 8.68 -4.72 5.52
CA GLU A 63 8.90 -6.14 5.73
C GLU A 63 9.93 -6.72 4.76
N LEU A 64 9.87 -6.40 3.47
CA LEU A 64 10.83 -6.90 2.49
C LEU A 64 12.24 -6.43 2.82
N LEU A 65 12.42 -5.13 3.06
CA LEU A 65 13.72 -4.56 3.40
C LEU A 65 14.33 -5.11 4.70
N THR A 66 13.50 -5.56 5.65
CA THR A 66 13.98 -6.09 6.94
C THR A 66 14.13 -7.61 6.97
N ARG A 67 13.47 -8.34 6.08
CA ARG A 67 13.36 -9.81 6.13
C ARG A 67 13.98 -10.51 4.94
N THR A 68 14.43 -9.78 3.92
CA THR A 68 15.10 -10.32 2.73
C THR A 68 16.34 -9.51 2.41
N ASP A 69 17.13 -9.99 1.45
CA ASP A 69 18.31 -9.28 0.92
C ASP A 69 17.97 -8.43 -0.32
N MET A 70 16.69 -8.08 -0.51
CA MET A 70 16.28 -7.23 -1.63
C MET A 70 16.78 -5.80 -1.42
N SER A 71 17.43 -5.25 -2.45
CA SER A 71 17.82 -3.85 -2.47
C SER A 71 16.60 -2.91 -2.50
N VAL A 72 16.83 -1.64 -2.15
CA VAL A 72 15.80 -0.59 -2.23
C VAL A 72 15.19 -0.49 -3.62
N ASN A 73 15.98 -0.71 -4.67
CA ASN A 73 15.51 -0.72 -6.06
C ASN A 73 14.59 -1.92 -6.33
N GLU A 74 15.03 -3.12 -5.97
CA GLU A 74 14.23 -4.33 -6.16
C GLU A 74 12.90 -4.27 -5.41
N VAL A 75 12.88 -3.72 -4.18
CA VAL A 75 11.63 -3.53 -3.43
C VAL A 75 10.71 -2.51 -4.11
N ALA A 76 11.26 -1.41 -4.63
CA ALA A 76 10.47 -0.41 -5.33
C ALA A 76 9.82 -1.01 -6.59
N ASP A 77 10.60 -1.75 -7.38
CA ASP A 77 10.14 -2.41 -8.61
C ASP A 77 9.13 -3.52 -8.31
N HIS A 78 9.42 -4.36 -7.30
CA HIS A 78 8.52 -5.44 -6.87
C HIS A 78 7.15 -4.93 -6.41
N LEU A 79 7.10 -3.73 -5.84
CA LEU A 79 5.85 -3.09 -5.41
C LEU A 79 5.26 -2.15 -6.47
N GLY A 80 5.77 -2.17 -7.70
CA GLY A 80 5.23 -1.41 -8.83
C GLY A 80 5.34 0.11 -8.67
N PHE A 81 6.35 0.61 -7.94
CA PHE A 81 6.63 2.05 -7.88
C PHE A 81 7.21 2.54 -9.20
N GLU A 82 6.76 3.72 -9.61
CA GLU A 82 7.14 4.35 -10.89
C GLU A 82 8.59 4.82 -10.90
N ASN A 83 9.07 5.25 -9.75
CA ASN A 83 10.45 5.65 -9.54
C ASN A 83 10.83 5.52 -8.06
N GLN A 84 12.13 5.30 -7.85
CA GLN A 84 12.72 5.13 -6.53
C GLN A 84 12.59 6.39 -5.65
N PHE A 85 12.57 7.58 -6.24
CA PHE A 85 12.45 8.85 -5.51
C PHE A 85 11.08 9.00 -4.83
N HIS A 86 10.01 8.66 -5.53
CA HIS A 86 8.64 8.69 -5.02
C HIS A 86 8.46 7.64 -3.92
N PHE A 87 8.98 6.42 -4.16
CA PHE A 87 9.03 5.37 -3.14
C PHE A 87 9.75 5.85 -1.88
N SER A 88 10.99 6.34 -2.01
CA SER A 88 11.82 6.76 -0.88
C SER A 88 11.20 7.89 -0.08
N ARG A 89 10.58 8.89 -0.74
CA ARG A 89 9.84 9.96 -0.06
C ARG A 89 8.62 9.44 0.68
N ALA A 90 7.84 8.56 0.05
CA ALA A 90 6.65 7.98 0.66
C ALA A 90 7.02 7.10 1.87
N PHE A 91 8.04 6.27 1.74
CA PHE A 91 8.58 5.41 2.80
C PHE A 91 9.09 6.25 3.99
N LYS A 92 9.93 7.25 3.73
CA LYS A 92 10.44 8.15 4.77
C LYS A 92 9.31 8.88 5.51
N ARG A 93 8.26 9.29 4.81
CA ARG A 93 7.09 9.93 5.44
C ARG A 93 6.34 8.98 6.39
N ARG A 94 6.34 7.68 6.10
CA ARG A 94 5.65 6.64 6.91
C ARG A 94 6.49 6.18 8.10
N TRP A 95 7.78 5.95 7.89
CA TRP A 95 8.68 5.31 8.86
C TRP A 95 9.69 6.28 9.50
N SER A 96 9.66 7.56 9.15
CA SER A 96 10.60 8.61 9.58
C SER A 96 12.08 8.39 9.21
N VAL A 97 12.42 7.25 8.61
CA VAL A 97 13.75 6.89 8.11
C VAL A 97 13.68 6.52 6.63
N PRO A 98 14.73 6.81 5.82
CA PRO A 98 14.75 6.41 4.43
C PRO A 98 14.86 4.87 4.28
N PRO A 99 14.40 4.30 3.16
CA PRO A 99 14.43 2.85 2.96
C PRO A 99 15.85 2.26 2.97
N SER A 100 16.85 3.03 2.54
CA SER A 100 18.27 2.64 2.59
C SER A 100 18.87 2.52 3.99
N HIS A 101 18.19 3.04 5.01
CA HIS A 101 18.61 2.85 6.40
C HIS A 101 18.06 1.53 6.96
N VAL A 102 16.92 1.08 6.45
CA VAL A 102 16.20 -0.12 6.91
C VAL A 102 16.71 -1.36 6.19
N GLY A 103 16.84 -1.28 4.87
CA GLY A 103 17.48 -2.31 4.06
C GLY A 103 18.98 -2.26 4.25
N ARG A 104 19.63 -3.43 4.29
CA ARG A 104 21.09 -3.48 4.16
C ARG A 104 21.45 -2.99 2.76
N GLY A 105 22.38 -2.02 2.72
CA GLY A 105 22.86 -1.41 1.47
C GLY A 105 23.45 -2.43 0.51
#